data_AF-A0AAC8TN40-F1
#
_entry.id   AF-A0AAC8TN40-F1
#
_cell.length_a   1.000
_cell.length_b   1.000
_cell.length_c   1.000
_cell.angle_alpha   90.00
_cell.angle_beta   90.00
_cell.angle_gamma   90.00
#
_symmetry.space_group_name_H-M   'P 1'
#
loop_
_entity.id
_entity.type
_entity.pdbx_description
1 polymer ?
#
loop_
_entity_poly.entity_id
_entity_poly.type
_entity_poly.pdbx_seq_one_letter_code
_entity_poly.pdbx_strand_id
1 'polypeptide(L)' 'MNSKKIDTIAKIAMRSRGITVKEKRVRFQGVTVLFRYNEGRYDVFSDNEKVDSIETNNINQAIAEYKKKKQS' A
#
# COMPACT_ATOMS: atom_id res chain seq x y z
N MET A 1 -17.09 -14.58 0.53
CA MET A 1 -16.55 -13.87 1.71
C MET A 1 -15.33 -14.63 2.28
N ASN A 2 -14.21 -14.73 1.54
CA ASN A 2 -13.06 -15.59 1.90
C ASN A 2 -11.68 -14.89 1.89
N SER A 3 -11.59 -13.62 1.49
CA SER A 3 -10.33 -12.90 1.31
C SER A 3 -9.70 -12.39 2.62
N LYS A 4 -10.48 -12.21 3.70
CA LYS A 4 -9.97 -11.70 4.99
C LYS A 4 -9.01 -12.65 5.71
N LYS A 5 -9.27 -13.97 5.68
CA LYS A 5 -8.46 -14.97 6.42
C LYS A 5 -7.07 -15.13 5.82
N ILE A 6 -6.97 -15.10 4.48
CA ILE A 6 -5.70 -15.21 3.74
C ILE A 6 -4.80 -14.02 4.06
N ASP A 7 -5.38 -12.81 4.12
CA ASP A 7 -4.68 -11.58 4.49
C ASP A 7 -4.08 -11.64 5.90
N THR A 8 -4.78 -12.28 6.85
CA THR A 8 -4.30 -12.43 8.23
C THR A 8 -3.10 -13.38 8.32
N ILE A 9 -3.16 -14.55 7.69
CA ILE A 9 -2.08 -15.53 7.73
C ILE A 9 -0.82 -14.98 7.04
N ALA A 10 -0.99 -14.32 5.88
CA ALA A 10 0.13 -13.67 5.19
C ALA A 10 0.79 -12.57 6.05
N LYS A 11 -0.02 -11.74 6.73
CA LYS A 11 0.49 -10.70 7.65
C LYS A 11 1.23 -11.30 8.85
N ILE A 12 0.73 -12.40 9.42
CA ILE A 12 1.39 -13.09 10.53
C ILE A 12 2.72 -13.67 10.07
N ALA A 13 2.76 -14.32 8.90
CA ALA A 13 3.98 -14.89 8.32
C ALA A 13 5.03 -13.82 7.97
N MET A 14 4.60 -12.63 7.52
CA MET A 14 5.52 -11.51 7.28
C MET A 14 6.08 -10.97 8.60
N ARG A 15 5.23 -10.76 9.62
CA ARG A 15 5.66 -10.32 10.95
C ARG A 15 6.62 -11.31 11.62
N SER A 16 6.37 -12.62 11.50
CA SER A 16 7.22 -13.66 12.08
C SER A 16 8.62 -13.71 11.44
N ARG A 17 8.77 -13.17 10.23
CA ARG A 17 10.06 -13.00 9.54
C ARG A 17 10.74 -11.64 9.84
N GLY A 18 10.22 -10.88 10.80
CA GLY A 18 10.72 -9.53 11.13
C GLY A 18 10.32 -8.45 10.12
N ILE A 19 9.47 -8.79 9.13
CA ILE A 19 9.03 -7.87 8.10
C ILE A 19 7.84 -7.07 8.65
N THR A 20 8.12 -5.88 9.17
CA THR A 20 7.08 -4.92 9.54
C THR A 20 6.45 -4.35 8.27
N VAL A 21 5.27 -4.84 7.91
CA VAL A 21 4.52 -4.29 6.77
C VAL A 21 3.98 -2.91 7.15
N LYS A 22 4.65 -1.84 6.71
CA LYS A 22 4.14 -0.47 6.86
C LYS A 22 3.10 -0.23 5.77
N GLU A 23 1.83 -0.34 6.14
CA GLU A 23 0.70 -0.11 5.25
C GLU A 23 -0.07 1.16 5.65
N LYS A 24 -0.54 1.92 4.67
CA LYS A 24 -1.46 3.03 4.87
C LYS A 24 -2.57 2.99 3.83
N ARG A 25 -3.83 2.98 4.29
CA ARG A 25 -4.99 3.16 3.42
C ARG A 25 -5.40 4.63 3.38
N VAL A 26 -5.73 5.11 2.18
CA VAL A 26 -6.17 6.48 1.92
C VAL A 26 -7.38 6.42 1.00
N ARG A 27 -8.41 7.21 1.30
CA ARG A 27 -9.55 7.39 0.40
C ARG A 27 -9.26 8.56 -0.53
N PHE A 28 -9.32 8.33 -1.84
CA PHE A 28 -9.04 9.34 -2.86
C PHE A 28 -10.03 9.18 -4.01
N GLN A 29 -10.72 10.26 -4.39
CA GLN A 29 -11.74 10.27 -5.46
C GLN A 29 -12.79 9.15 -5.33
N GLY A 30 -13.21 8.84 -4.09
CA GLY A 30 -14.19 7.79 -3.81
C GLY A 30 -13.60 6.37 -3.71
N VAL A 31 -12.37 6.15 -4.19
CA VAL A 31 -11.69 4.84 -4.20
C VAL A 31 -10.77 4.68 -2.98
N THR A 32 -10.62 3.45 -2.48
CA THR A 32 -9.66 3.13 -1.42
C THR A 32 -8.33 2.70 -2.02
N VAL A 33 -7.28 3.44 -1.70
CA VAL A 33 -5.93 3.20 -2.17
C VAL A 33 -5.07 2.73 -0.99
N LEU A 34 -4.32 1.65 -1.19
CA LEU A 34 -3.42 1.06 -0.19
C LEU A 34 -1.96 1.31 -0.61
N PHE A 35 -1.20 1.94 0.27
CA PHE A 35 0.24 2.12 0.15
C PHE A 35 0.93 1.07 1.03
N ARG A 36 1.81 0.26 0.46
CA ARG A 36 2.58 -0.76 1.17
C ARG A 36 4.06 -0.47 0.99
N TYR A 37 4.77 -0.23 2.09
CA TYR A 37 6.22 -0.06 2.05
C TYR A 37 6.90 -1.38 1.66
N ASN A 38 7.83 -1.28 0.72
CA ASN A 38 8.63 -2.37 0.20
C ASN A 38 10.03 -1.80 -0.06
N GLU A 39 10.99 -2.12 0.82
CA GLU A 39 12.42 -1.80 0.73
C GLU A 39 12.78 -0.55 -0.11
N GLY A 40 12.50 0.64 0.44
CA GLY A 40 12.87 1.93 -0.18
C GLY A 40 11.79 2.56 -1.06
N ARG A 41 10.65 1.89 -1.27
CA ARG A 41 9.51 2.42 -2.02
C ARG A 41 8.16 2.09 -1.39
N TYR A 42 7.11 2.76 -1.85
CA TYR A 42 5.72 2.37 -1.59
C TYR A 42 5.08 1.81 -2.86
N ASP A 43 4.64 0.56 -2.79
CA ASP A 43 3.75 -0.02 -3.78
C ASP A 43 2.32 0.44 -3.51
N VAL A 44 1.62 0.90 -4.55
CA VAL A 44 0.28 1.46 -4.46
C VAL A 44 -0.71 0.48 -5.07
N PHE A 45 -1.78 0.17 -4.33
CA PHE A 45 -2.81 -0.75 -4.73
C PHE A 45 -4.18 -0.08 -4.74
N SER A 46 -5.00 -0.39 -5.75
CA SER A 46 -6.41 -0.02 -5.83
C SER A 46 -7.19 -1.30 -6.09
N ASP A 47 -8.27 -1.55 -5.33
CA ASP A 47 -9.09 -2.77 -5.46
C ASP A 47 -8.26 -4.07 -5.49
N ASN A 48 -7.23 -4.13 -4.65
CA ASN A 48 -6.23 -5.21 -4.53
C ASN A 48 -5.29 -5.40 -5.75
N GLU A 49 -5.39 -4.57 -6.78
CA GLU A 49 -4.47 -4.56 -7.92
C GLU A 49 -3.37 -3.52 -7.71
N LYS A 50 -2.13 -3.86 -8.04
CA LYS A 50 -1.01 -2.92 -7.99
C LYS A 50 -1.14 -1.93 -9.16
N VAL A 51 -1.27 -0.65 -8.85
CA VAL A 51 -1.49 0.41 -9.84
C VAL A 51 -0.32 1.38 -9.99
N ASP A 52 0.60 1.42 -9.01
CA ASP A 52 1.79 2.29 -9.06
C ASP A 52 2.90 1.79 -8.09
N SER A 53 4.09 2.36 -8.25
CA SER A 53 5.22 2.25 -7.31
C SER A 53 5.89 3.62 -7.18
N ILE A 54 6.16 4.05 -5.96
CA ILE A 54 6.75 5.37 -5.68
C ILE A 54 8.01 5.20 -4.82
N GLU A 55 9.15 5.58 -5.38
CA GLU A 55 10.49 5.45 -4.76
C GLU A 55 10.69 6.50 -3.66
N THR A 56 10.10 6.24 -2.50
CA THR A 56 10.31 7.03 -1.29
C THR A 56 10.13 6.17 -0.05
N ASN A 57 10.82 6.53 1.03
CA ASN A 57 10.62 5.97 2.36
C ASN A 57 9.56 6.75 3.19
N ASN A 58 9.09 7.89 2.69
CA ASN A 58 8.13 8.76 3.36
C ASN A 58 6.71 8.58 2.80
N ILE A 59 5.80 8.07 3.63
CA ILE A 59 4.41 7.81 3.23
C ILE A 59 3.66 9.08 2.77
N ASN A 60 3.94 10.24 3.37
CA ASN A 60 3.25 11.48 3.00
C ASN A 60 3.70 11.96 1.62
N GLN A 61 4.99 11.79 1.28
CA GLN A 61 5.51 12.07 -0.06
C GLN A 61 4.88 11.11 -1.08
N ALA A 62 4.81 9.81 -0.77
CA ALA A 62 4.17 8.83 -1.65
C ALA A 62 2.70 9.19 -1.96
N ILE A 63 1.94 9.61 -0.95
CA ILE A 63 0.54 10.03 -1.14
C ILE A 63 0.45 11.29 -2.01
N ALA A 64 1.31 12.28 -1.78
CA ALA A 64 1.31 13.52 -2.55
C ALA A 64 1.65 13.27 -4.03
N GLU A 65 2.66 12.45 -4.30
CA GLU A 65 3.05 12.06 -5.65
C GLU A 65 1.95 11.29 -6.38
N TYR A 66 1.33 10.31 -5.71
CA TYR A 66 0.20 9.57 -6.28
C TYR A 66 -0.94 10.51 -6.68
N LYS A 67 -1.32 11.46 -5.80
CA LYS A 67 -2.35 12.45 -6.09
C LYS A 67 -1.98 13.34 -7.27
N LYS A 68 -0.71 13.79 -7.34
CA LYS A 68 -0.21 14.62 -8.45
C LYS A 68 -0.31 13.88 -9.78
N LYS A 69 0.11 12.62 -9.84
CA LYS A 69 0.00 11.78 -11.05
C LYS A 69 -1.44 11.55 -11.53
N LYS A 70 -2.41 11.49 -10.61
CA LYS A 70 -3.83 11.25 -10.91
C LYS A 70 -4.66 12.51 -11.16
N GLN A 71 -4.07 13.69 -11.00
CA GLN A 71 -4.69 14.99 -11.32
C GLN A 71 -4.33 15.51 -12.72
N SER A 72 -3.40 14.84 -13.42
CA SER A 72 -3.06 15.09 -14.83
C SER A 72 -3.90 14.19 -15.72
#